data_AF-B4FKV1-F1
#
_entry.id   AF-B4FKV1-F1
#
_cell.length_a   1.000
_cell.length_b   1.000
_cell.length_c   1.000
_cell.angle_alpha   90.00
_cell.angle_beta   90.00
_cell.angle_gamma   90.00
#
_symmetry.space_group_name_H-M   'P 1'
#
loop_
_entity.id
_entity.type
_entity.pdbx_description
1 polymer ?
#
loop_
_entity_poly.entity_id
_entity_poly.type
_entity_poly.pdbx_seq_one_letter_code
_entity_poly.pdbx_strand_id
1 'polypeptide(L)' 'MTTKEYMREVTVIDPKWLVELAPRFYKGADPTKMSKRKRQERIEPLYDRYHEPNSWRLSKRRA' A
#
# COMPACT_ATOMS: atom_id res chain seq x y z
N MET A 1 -5.40 -15.56 21.23
CA MET A 1 -4.81 -14.85 20.06
C MET A 1 -4.59 -15.88 18.97
N THR A 2 -5.03 -15.63 17.73
CA THR A 2 -4.93 -16.57 16.59
C THR A 2 -3.73 -16.25 15.70
N THR A 3 -3.37 -17.17 14.80
CA THR A 3 -2.27 -16.95 13.82
C THR A 3 -2.65 -15.99 12.68
N LYS A 4 -3.94 -15.74 12.49
CA LYS A 4 -4.50 -14.79 11.52
C LYS A 4 -5.25 -13.68 12.24
N GLU A 5 -5.23 -12.50 11.65
CA GLU A 5 -6.04 -11.36 12.08
C GLU A 5 -7.48 -11.54 11.58
N TYR A 6 -8.45 -11.33 12.47
CA TYR A 6 -9.87 -11.39 12.16
C TYR A 6 -10.54 -10.10 12.61
N MET A 7 -11.28 -9.46 11.70
CA MET A 7 -12.16 -8.33 12.03
C MET A 7 -13.56 -8.86 12.33
N ARG A 8 -14.21 -8.30 13.35
CA ARG A 8 -15.62 -8.57 13.69
C ARG A 8 -16.42 -7.28 13.54
N GLU A 9 -17.72 -7.38 13.25
CA GLU A 9 -18.63 -6.23 13.16
C GLU A 9 -18.22 -5.18 12.11
N VAL A 10 -17.82 -5.64 10.92
CA VAL A 10 -17.36 -4.76 9.84
C VAL A 10 -18.57 -4.17 9.10
N THR A 11 -18.55 -2.85 8.91
CA THR A 11 -19.53 -2.11 8.12
C THR A 11 -18.83 -1.22 7.08
N VAL A 12 -19.53 -0.92 5.98
CA VAL A 12 -19.02 -0.03 4.94
C VAL A 12 -19.19 1.43 5.39
N ILE A 13 -18.17 2.26 5.12
CA ILE A 13 -18.18 3.69 5.44
C ILE A 13 -17.77 4.53 4.22
N ASP A 14 -18.27 5.77 4.13
CA ASP A 14 -17.71 6.77 3.23
C ASP A 14 -16.45 7.40 3.86
N PRO A 15 -15.29 7.41 3.18
CA PRO A 15 -14.07 8.07 3.68
C PRO A 15 -14.26 9.53 4.10
N LYS A 16 -15.22 10.25 3.52
CA LYS A 16 -15.51 11.65 3.88
C LYS A 16 -15.92 11.80 5.34
N TRP A 17 -16.67 10.83 5.88
CA TRP A 17 -17.16 10.87 7.26
C TRP A 17 -16.01 10.91 8.28
N LEU A 18 -14.88 10.28 7.99
CA LEU A 18 -13.72 10.28 8.91
C LEU A 18 -13.11 11.68 9.06
N VAL A 19 -13.00 12.42 7.96
CA VAL A 19 -12.43 13.77 7.95
C VAL A 19 -13.42 14.77 8.57
N GLU A 20 -14.72 14.60 8.31
CA GLU A 20 -15.78 15.48 8.82
C GLU A 20 -16.04 15.28 10.32
N LEU A 21 -16.14 14.03 10.79
CA LEU A 21 -16.49 13.70 12.17
C LEU A 21 -15.28 13.74 13.12
N ALA A 22 -14.07 13.48 12.60
CA ALA A 22 -12.86 13.40 13.41
C ALA A 22 -11.66 14.16 12.77
N PRO A 23 -11.77 15.48 12.55
CA PRO A 23 -10.75 16.28 11.87
C PRO A 23 -9.42 16.41 12.63
N ARG A 24 -9.39 16.09 13.93
CA ARG A 24 -8.15 16.05 14.73
C ARG A 24 -7.32 14.79 14.48
N PHE A 25 -7.97 13.72 14.02
CA PHE A 25 -7.33 12.43 13.75
C PHE A 25 -7.04 12.22 12.26
N TYR A 26 -7.97 12.66 11.40
CA TYR A 26 -7.87 12.44 9.97
C TYR A 26 -7.67 13.74 9.20
N LYS A 27 -6.89 13.65 8.12
CA LYS A 27 -6.64 14.75 7.19
C LYS A 27 -6.70 14.23 5.76
N GLY A 28 -7.36 14.99 4.89
CA GLY A 28 -7.36 14.72 3.45
C GLY A 28 -5.95 14.74 2.86
N ALA A 29 -5.68 13.82 1.94
CA ALA A 29 -4.42 13.79 1.21
C ALA A 29 -4.37 14.92 0.17
N ASP A 30 -3.30 15.70 0.17
CA ASP A 30 -3.04 16.71 -0.87
C ASP A 30 -2.67 16.00 -2.18
N PRO A 31 -3.44 16.15 -3.27
CA PRO A 31 -3.19 15.45 -4.53
C PRO A 31 -1.90 15.91 -5.22
N THR A 32 -1.40 17.10 -4.91
CA THR A 32 -0.16 17.65 -5.49
C THR A 32 1.09 17.13 -4.78
N LYS A 33 0.94 16.52 -3.60
CA LYS A 33 2.06 16.08 -2.77
C LYS A 33 2.01 14.58 -2.50
N MET A 34 3.14 13.91 -2.73
CA MET A 34 3.29 12.50 -2.38
C MET A 34 3.52 12.33 -0.88
N SER A 35 2.71 11.49 -0.22
CA SER A 35 2.92 11.14 1.18
C SER A 35 4.19 10.32 1.38
N LYS A 36 4.77 10.37 2.60
CA LYS A 36 5.95 9.55 2.94
C LYS A 36 5.70 8.05 2.72
N ARG A 37 4.51 7.57 3.11
CA ARG A 37 4.08 6.18 2.91
C ARG A 37 4.05 5.83 1.42
N LYS A 38 3.39 6.64 0.60
CA LYS A 38 3.27 6.40 -0.86
C LYS A 38 4.63 6.41 -1.55
N ARG A 39 5.57 7.26 -1.11
CA ARG A 39 6.95 7.27 -1.63
C ARG A 39 7.72 5.99 -1.33
N GLN A 40 7.42 5.33 -0.22
CA GLN A 40 8.08 4.09 0.19
C GLN A 40 7.46 2.85 -0.46
N GLU A 41 6.29 2.98 -1.10
CA GLU A 41 5.70 1.89 -1.87
C GLU A 41 6.61 1.53 -3.04
N ARG A 42 6.84 0.23 -3.21
CA ARG A 42 7.66 -0.32 -4.30
C ARG A 42 6.77 -1.19 -5.17
N ILE A 43 6.85 -0.96 -6.48
CA ILE A 43 6.20 -1.81 -7.46
C ILE A 43 7.14 -2.99 -7.72
N GLU A 44 6.62 -4.20 -7.55
CA GLU A 44 7.30 -5.42 -7.96
C GLU A 44 6.53 -5.98 -9.18
N PRO A 45 7.24 -6.58 -10.15
CA PRO A 45 6.61 -7.14 -11.33
C PRO A 45 5.71 -8.33 -10.97
N LEU A 46 4.81 -8.66 -11.89
CA LEU A 46 4.01 -9.87 -11.80
C LEU A 46 4.92 -11.11 -11.79
N TYR A 47 4.48 -12.14 -11.09
CA TYR A 47 5.17 -13.43 -11.05
C TYR A 47 5.19 -14.07 -12.43
N ASP A 48 6.38 -14.46 -12.88
CA ASP A 48 6.60 -15.25 -14.08
C ASP A 48 7.19 -16.61 -13.67
N ARG A 49 6.59 -17.69 -14.16
CA ARG A 49 7.05 -19.05 -13.89
C ARG A 49 8.32 -19.40 -14.67
N TYR A 50 8.52 -18.81 -15.85
CA TYR A 50 9.57 -19.22 -16.79
C TYR A 50 10.90 -18.49 -16.56
N HIS A 51 10.89 -17.40 -15.80
CA HIS A 51 12.08 -16.60 -15.52
C HIS A 51 12.41 -16.61 -14.04
N GLU A 52 13.70 -16.62 -13.72
CA GLU A 52 14.15 -16.51 -12.34
C GLU A 52 13.77 -15.15 -11.73
N PRO A 53 13.47 -15.11 -10.42
CA PRO A 53 13.21 -13.87 -9.72
C PRO A 53 14.33 -12.84 -9.93
N ASN A 54 13.93 -11.59 -10.18
CA ASN A 54 14.82 -10.45 -10.36
C ASN A 54 15.77 -10.51 -11.57
N SER A 55 15.64 -11.48 -12.47
CA SER A 55 16.44 -11.59 -13.72
C SER A 55 16.34 -10.35 -14.60
N TRP A 56 15.18 -9.68 -14.59
CA TRP A 56 14.93 -8.42 -15.31
C TRP A 56 15.77 -7.22 -14.82
N ARG A 57 16.38 -7.29 -13.63
CA ARG A 57 17.13 -6.16 -13.06
C ARG A 57 18.43 -5.95 -13.84
N LEU A 58 18.65 -4.73 -14.35
CA LEU A 58 19.90 -4.35 -15.03
C LEU A 58 21.14 -4.57 -14.16
N SER A 59 21.01 -4.49 -12.83
CA SER A 59 22.08 -4.78 -11.89
C SER A 59 22.56 -6.23 -11.94
N LYS A 60 21.70 -7.19 -12.28
CA LYS A 60 22.09 -8.60 -12.46
C LYS A 60 22.87 -8.86 -13.76
N ARG A 61 22.82 -7.94 -14.73
CA ARG A 61 23.50 -8.10 -16.04
C ARG A 61 24.98 -7.65 -16.02
N ARG A 62 25.44 -7.04 -14.91
CA ARG A 62 26.81 -6.52 -14.75
C ARG A 62 27.73 -7.45 -13.93
N ALA A 63 27.21 -8.60 -13.51
CA ALA A 63 27.98 -9.66 -12.86
C ALA A 63 28.44 -10.69 -13.91
#